data_AF-A0A7X8K6V6-F1
#
_entry.id   AF-A0A7X8K6V6-F1
#
_cell.length_a   1.000
_cell.length_b   1.000
_cell.length_c   1.000
_cell.angle_alpha   90.00
_cell.angle_beta   90.00
_cell.angle_gamma   90.00
#
_symmetry.space_group_name_H-M   'P 1'
#
loop_
_entity.id
_entity.type
_entity.pdbx_description
1 polymer ?
#
loop_
_entity_poly.entity_id
_entity_poly.type
_entity_poly.pdbx_seq_one_letter_code
_entity_poly.pdbx_strand_id
1 'polypeptide(L)' 'MINVQSEQYQNLNQRYRAVTGYIIPLEMISDSETMENLERYVSMCEKEGRDVFPDIYKWDYSLDY' A
#
# COMPACT_ATOMS: atom_id res chain seq x y z
N MET A 1 -7.32 1.44 12.06
CA MET A 1 -7.12 -0.01 11.95
C MET A 1 -7.77 -0.50 10.67
N ILE A 2 -6.99 -1.14 9.81
CA ILE A 2 -7.44 -1.63 8.51
C ILE A 2 -8.18 -2.95 8.70
N ASN A 3 -9.41 -3.04 8.18
CA ASN A 3 -10.14 -4.31 8.14
C ASN A 3 -9.87 -5.04 6.82
N VAL A 4 -8.98 -6.03 6.87
CA VAL A 4 -8.55 -6.80 5.69
C VAL A 4 -9.65 -7.68 5.08
N GLN A 5 -10.71 -7.97 5.84
CA GLN A 5 -11.86 -8.73 5.35
C GLN A 5 -12.92 -7.84 4.71
N SER A 6 -12.78 -6.51 4.79
CA SER A 6 -13.73 -5.59 4.17
C SER A 6 -13.63 -5.59 2.65
N GLU A 7 -14.76 -5.42 1.97
CA GLU A 7 -14.79 -5.26 0.51
C GLU A 7 -13.95 -4.07 0.06
N GLN A 8 -13.90 -2.99 0.86
CA GLN A 8 -13.09 -1.81 0.59
C GLN A 8 -11.60 -2.17 0.52
N TYR A 9 -11.10 -3.00 1.45
CA TYR A 9 -9.71 -3.47 1.41
C TYR A 9 -9.44 -4.38 0.23
N GLN A 10 -10.34 -5.31 -0.07
CA GLN A 10 -10.19 -6.19 -1.21
C GLN A 10 -10.12 -5.40 -2.52
N ASN A 11 -10.93 -4.34 -2.66
CA ASN A 11 -10.90 -3.45 -3.81
C ASN A 11 -9.56 -2.68 -3.90
N LEU A 12 -9.10 -2.09 -2.79
CA LEU A 12 -7.81 -1.38 -2.76
C LEU A 12 -6.64 -2.31 -3.08
N ASN A 13 -6.64 -3.52 -2.54
CA ASN A 13 -5.59 -4.50 -2.81
C ASN A 13 -5.54 -4.90 -4.28
N GLN A 14 -6.70 -5.04 -4.93
CA GLN A 14 -6.77 -5.30 -6.38
C GLN A 14 -6.23 -4.11 -7.20
N ARG A 15 -6.62 -2.89 -6.84
CA ARG A 15 -6.14 -1.65 -7.48
C ARG A 15 -4.63 -1.49 -7.37
N TYR A 16 -4.10 -1.65 -6.17
CA TYR A 16 -2.66 -1.62 -5.91
C TYR A 16 -1.93 -2.68 -6.74
N ARG A 17 -2.42 -3.93 -6.72
CA ARG A 17 -1.84 -5.03 -7.50
C ARG A 17 -1.86 -4.79 -9.01
N ALA A 18 -2.88 -4.11 -9.53
CA ALA A 18 -2.93 -3.78 -10.95
C ALA A 18 -1.80 -2.84 -11.37
N VAL A 19 -1.31 -1.99 -10.45
CA VAL A 19 -0.20 -1.06 -10.69
C VAL A 19 1.15 -1.71 -10.42
N THR A 20 1.30 -2.37 -9.26
CA THR A 20 2.61 -2.80 -8.77
C THR A 20 2.92 -4.26 -9.07
N GLY A 21 1.90 -5.07 -9.36
CA GLY A 21 2.00 -6.53 -9.47
C GLY A 21 1.95 -7.26 -8.14
N TYR A 22 1.99 -6.54 -7.00
CA TYR A 22 2.07 -7.11 -5.65
C TYR A 22 0.79 -6.85 -4.84
N ILE A 23 0.59 -7.62 -3.77
CA ILE A 23 -0.43 -7.31 -2.77
C ILE A 23 0.08 -6.21 -1.83
N ILE A 24 -0.83 -5.49 -1.19
CA ILE A 24 -0.49 -4.49 -0.17
C ILE A 24 0.30 -5.19 0.97
N PRO A 25 1.56 -4.79 1.22
CA PRO A 25 2.39 -5.43 2.24
C PRO A 25 2.08 -4.85 3.63
N LEU A 26 1.01 -5.34 4.23
CA LEU A 26 0.53 -4.86 5.55
C LEU A 26 1.58 -4.95 6.67
N GLU A 27 2.55 -5.85 6.56
CA GLU A 27 3.63 -5.99 7.55
C GLU A 27 4.64 -4.84 7.50
N MET A 28 4.67 -4.09 6.39
CA MET A 28 5.59 -2.98 6.18
C MET A 28 4.93 -1.61 6.37
N ILE A 29 3.62 -1.56 6.63
CA ILE A 29 2.91 -0.31 6.91
C ILE A 29 2.74 -0.11 8.41
N SER A 30 2.62 1.14 8.85
CA SER A 30 2.44 1.45 10.26
C SER A 30 1.11 0.91 10.81
N ASP A 31 1.09 0.41 12.05
CA ASP A 31 -0.15 0.03 12.76
C ASP A 31 -1.11 1.22 12.97
N SER A 32 -0.56 2.44 12.94
CA SER A 32 -1.35 3.68 12.99
C SER A 32 -2.08 3.97 11.68
N GLU A 33 -1.89 3.16 10.65
CA GLU A 33 -2.44 3.43 9.34
C GLU A 33 -3.97 3.34 9.31
N THR A 34 -4.54 4.23 8.51
CA THR A 34 -5.99 4.33 8.32
C THR A 34 -6.37 3.88 6.92
N MET A 35 -7.63 3.43 6.80
CA MET A 35 -8.18 3.02 5.51
C MET A 35 -8.20 4.17 4.49
N GLU A 36 -8.47 5.39 4.95
CA GLU A 36 -8.52 6.60 4.13
C GLU A 36 -7.14 6.97 3.57
N ASN A 37 -6.10 6.92 4.41
CA ASN A 37 -4.72 7.14 3.96
C ASN A 37 -4.28 6.07 2.97
N LEU A 38 -4.57 4.79 3.26
CA LEU A 38 -4.23 3.69 2.37
C LEU A 38 -4.88 3.88 0.99
N GLU A 39 -6.16 4.27 0.95
CA GLU A 39 -6.86 4.59 -0.29
C GLU A 39 -6.23 5.75 -1.07
N ARG A 40 -5.82 6.80 -0.35
CA ARG A 40 -5.10 7.93 -0.94
C ARG A 40 -3.77 7.49 -1.55
N TYR A 41 -3.00 6.64 -0.87
CA TYR A 41 -1.70 6.18 -1.34
C TYR A 41 -1.81 5.23 -2.52
N VAL A 42 -2.79 4.32 -2.52
CA VAL A 42 -3.08 3.47 -3.70
C VAL A 42 -3.45 4.33 -4.91
N SER A 43 -4.25 5.38 -4.72
CA SER A 43 -4.58 6.32 -5.80
C SER A 43 -3.35 7.10 -6.31
N MET A 44 -2.35 7.35 -5.45
CA MET A 44 -1.06 7.91 -5.88
C MET A 44 -0.25 6.90 -6.69
N CYS A 45 -0.22 5.62 -6.30
CA CYS A 45 0.41 4.57 -7.11
C CYS A 45 -0.18 4.52 -8.52
N GLU A 46 -1.52 4.53 -8.63
CA GLU A 46 -2.22 4.53 -9.93
C GLU A 46 -1.87 5.74 -10.79
N LYS A 47 -1.78 6.92 -10.18
CA LYS A 47 -1.43 8.16 -10.89
C LYS A 47 0.02 8.18 -11.35
N GLU A 48 0.94 7.67 -10.54
CA GLU A 48 2.38 7.66 -10.87
C GLU A 48 2.79 6.44 -11.70
N GLY A 49 1.94 5.42 -11.79
CA GLY A 49 2.24 4.19 -12.51
C GLY A 49 3.36 3.36 -11.86
N ARG A 50 3.61 3.55 -10.56
CA ARG A 50 4.66 2.85 -9.80
C ARG A 50 4.23 2.69 -8.34
N ASP A 51 4.96 1.85 -7.61
CA ASP A 51 4.79 1.75 -6.16
C ASP A 51 5.38 2.98 -5.45
N VAL A 52 4.53 3.72 -4.73
CA VAL A 52 4.94 4.90 -3.93
C VAL A 52 4.98 4.59 -2.43
N PHE A 53 4.56 3.39 -2.01
CA PHE A 53 4.60 3.00 -0.60
C PHE A 53 6.00 3.09 0.00
N PRO A 54 7.08 2.69 -0.71
CA PRO A 54 8.43 2.81 -0.16
C PRO A 54 8.81 4.24 0.21
N ASP A 55 8.42 5.21 -0.61
CA ASP A 55 8.74 6.63 -0.37
C ASP A 55 7.94 7.17 0.83
N ILE A 56 6.66 6.79 0.93
CA ILE A 56 5.73 7.27 1.96
C ILE A 56 6.07 6.69 3.33
N TYR A 57 6.25 5.37 3.39
CA TYR A 57 6.58 4.65 4.62
C TYR A 57 8.08 4.65 4.91
N LYS A 58 8.89 5.24 4.03
CA LYS A 58 10.35 5.27 4.11
C LYS A 58 10.90 3.86 4.32
N TRP A 59 10.43 2.92 3.51
CA TRP A 59 10.93 1.56 3.57
C TRP A 59 12.40 1.57 3.29
N ASP A 60 13.17 1.17 4.30
CA ASP A 60 14.59 1.05 4.16
C ASP A 60 14.89 -0.30 3.49
N TYR A 61 15.13 -0.25 2.19
CA TYR A 61 15.61 -1.41 1.45
C TYR A 61 17.11 -1.64 1.64
N SER A 62 17.80 -0.84 2.48
CA SER A 62 19.17 -1.14 2.91
C SER A 62 19.17 -2.28 3.95
N LEU A 63 18.70 -3.45 3.54
CA LEU A 63 19.18 -4.71 4.09
C LEU A 63 20.21 -5.23 3.08
N ASP A 64 21.41 -4.62 3.18
CA ASP A 64 22.64 -5.17 2.64
C ASP A 64 22.90 -6.56 3.27
N TYR A 65 23.39 -7.45 2.42
CA TYR A 65 23.86 -8.82 2.70
C TYR A 65 24.94 -8.90 3.78
#